data_AF-A0A5K1JTG0-F1
#
_entry.id   AF-A0A5K1JTG0-F1
#
_cell.length_a   1.000
_cell.length_b   1.000
_cell.length_c   1.000
_cell.angle_alpha   90.00
_cell.angle_beta   90.00
_cell.angle_gamma   90.00
#
_symmetry.space_group_name_H-M   'P 1'
#
loop_
_entity.id
_entity.type
_entity.pdbx_description
1 polymer ?
#
loop_
_entity_poly.entity_id
_entity_poly.type
_entity_poly.pdbx_seq_one_letter_code
_entity_poly.pdbx_strand_id
1 'polypeptide(L)'
;MPIANKLSTVKKCLNEVLKYGGPFSPRDLYPYQLALHQIDSMRKEGKFVGIDGTIPEGQGIVMAHLNECHELLEMLKESMDDAEEDDYIDGDEYDFDDPSSEEEQQ
;
A
#
# COMPACT_ATOMS: atom_id res chain seq x y z
N MET A 1 12.27 -18.31 5.24
CA MET A 1 10.86 -18.61 4.90
C MET A 1 10.69 -18.37 3.40
N PRO A 2 10.23 -19.35 2.60
CA PRO A 2 10.19 -19.23 1.14
C PRO A 2 9.17 -18.18 0.68
N ILE A 3 9.47 -17.48 -0.42
CA ILE A 3 8.64 -16.39 -0.99
C ILE A 3 7.21 -16.87 -1.27
N ALA A 4 7.07 -18.09 -1.78
CA ALA A 4 5.77 -18.72 -2.05
C ALA A 4 4.86 -18.81 -0.80
N ASN A 5 5.44 -19.05 0.39
CA ASN A 5 4.65 -19.12 1.62
C ASN A 5 4.16 -17.73 2.03
N LYS A 6 5.00 -16.70 1.88
CA LYS A 6 4.60 -15.31 2.17
C LYS A 6 3.44 -14.88 1.28
N LEU A 7 3.56 -15.13 -0.04
CA LEU A 7 2.49 -14.83 -1.00
C LEU A 7 1.20 -15.58 -0.68
N SER A 8 1.29 -16.87 -0.32
CA SER A 8 0.12 -17.66 0.07
C SER A 8 -0.59 -17.10 1.30
N THR A 9 0.17 -16.60 2.28
CA THR A 9 -0.42 -15.94 3.46
C THR A 9 -1.08 -14.62 3.09
N VAL A 10 -0.39 -13.75 2.34
CA VAL A 10 -0.94 -12.45 1.89
C VAL A 10 -2.22 -12.66 1.10
N LYS A 11 -2.22 -13.58 0.12
CA LYS A 11 -3.41 -13.90 -0.68
C LYS A 11 -4.59 -14.33 0.18
N LYS A 12 -4.36 -15.22 1.17
CA LYS A 12 -5.43 -15.66 2.08
C LYS A 12 -6.02 -14.48 2.85
N CYS A 13 -5.17 -13.63 3.43
CA CYS A 13 -5.63 -12.45 4.15
C CYS A 13 -6.42 -11.49 3.25
N LEU A 14 -5.94 -11.19 2.04
CA LEU A 14 -6.66 -10.35 1.07
C LEU A 14 -8.02 -10.96 0.69
N ASN A 15 -8.09 -12.28 0.50
CA ASN A 15 -9.36 -12.96 0.23
C ASN A 15 -10.32 -12.93 1.42
N GLU A 16 -9.82 -12.99 2.64
CA GLU A 16 -10.66 -12.83 3.84
C GLU A 16 -11.22 -11.40 3.93
N VAL A 17 -10.40 -10.38 3.66
CA VAL A 17 -10.85 -8.99 3.59
C VAL A 17 -11.96 -8.83 2.53
N LEU A 18 -11.73 -9.35 1.33
CA LEU A 18 -12.70 -9.32 0.22
C LEU A 18 -14.01 -10.05 0.56
N LYS A 19 -13.92 -11.23 1.19
CA LYS A 19 -15.06 -12.10 1.42
C LYS A 19 -15.91 -11.67 2.61
N TYR A 20 -15.26 -11.33 3.71
CA TYR A 20 -15.98 -11.10 4.96
C TYR A 20 -16.53 -9.68 5.05
N GLY A 21 -15.87 -8.70 4.40
CA GLY A 21 -16.33 -7.31 4.40
C GLY A 21 -16.40 -6.73 5.82
N GLY A 22 -15.56 -5.75 6.10
CA GLY A 22 -15.52 -5.05 7.38
C GLY A 22 -15.40 -3.55 7.14
N PRO A 23 -15.40 -2.71 8.19
CA PRO A 23 -15.03 -1.30 8.08
C PRO A 23 -13.51 -1.21 7.84
N PHE A 24 -13.05 -1.75 6.72
CA PHE A 24 -11.67 -1.66 6.29
C PHE A 24 -11.50 -0.31 5.62
N SER A 25 -10.57 0.49 6.13
CA SER A 25 -10.09 1.69 5.44
C SER A 25 -8.94 1.30 4.51
N PRO A 26 -8.66 2.07 3.43
CA PRO A 26 -7.44 1.93 2.64
C PRO A 26 -6.16 1.91 3.49
N ARG A 27 -6.17 2.52 4.69
CA ARG A 27 -5.06 2.42 5.66
C ARG A 27 -4.79 1.00 6.14
N ASP A 28 -5.83 0.17 6.28
CA ASP A 28 -5.70 -1.24 6.68
C ASP A 28 -5.06 -2.11 5.59
N LEU A 29 -5.03 -1.62 4.34
CA LEU A 29 -4.37 -2.30 3.23
C LEU A 29 -2.85 -2.05 3.19
N TYR A 30 -2.36 -1.03 3.91
CA TYR A 30 -0.94 -0.64 3.90
C TYR A 30 0.03 -1.78 4.27
N PRO A 31 -0.22 -2.63 5.29
CA PRO A 31 0.67 -3.75 5.61
C PRO A 31 0.82 -4.75 4.46
N TYR A 32 -0.25 -4.99 3.69
CA TYR A 32 -0.21 -5.89 2.53
C TYR A 32 0.57 -5.26 1.38
N GLN A 33 0.36 -3.95 1.13
CA GLN A 33 1.10 -3.21 0.11
C GLN A 33 2.61 -3.19 0.40
N LEU A 34 2.99 -2.97 1.66
CA LEU A 34 4.37 -3.02 2.11
C LEU A 34 4.96 -4.43 1.97
N ALA A 35 4.21 -5.48 2.33
CA ALA A 35 4.66 -6.86 2.18
C ALA A 35 4.92 -7.24 0.72
N LEU A 36 4.02 -6.85 -0.20
CA LEU A 36 4.21 -7.07 -1.64
C LEU A 36 5.41 -6.30 -2.18
N HIS A 37 5.59 -5.04 -1.78
CA HIS A 37 6.74 -4.23 -2.17
C HIS A 37 8.08 -4.86 -1.70
N GLN A 38 8.12 -5.38 -0.48
CA GLN A 38 9.31 -6.10 0.03
C GLN A 38 9.60 -7.36 -0.78
N ILE A 39 8.57 -8.08 -1.22
CA ILE A 39 8.73 -9.26 -2.07
C ILE A 39 9.24 -8.84 -3.45
N ASP A 40 8.68 -7.79 -4.05
CA ASP A 40 9.09 -7.31 -5.37
C ASP A 40 10.54 -6.82 -5.37
N SER A 41 10.98 -6.18 -4.28
CA SER A 41 12.37 -5.74 -4.07
C SER A 41 13.38 -6.91 -4.07
N MET A 42 12.94 -8.15 -3.88
CA MET A 42 13.81 -9.34 -3.99
C MET A 42 14.04 -9.77 -5.44
N ARG A 43 13.29 -9.22 -6.40
CA ARG A 43 13.44 -9.52 -7.82
C ARG A 43 14.62 -8.74 -8.39
N LYS A 44 15.36 -9.38 -9.30
CA LYS A 44 16.37 -8.77 -10.15
C LYS A 44 15.92 -8.93 -11.59
N GLU A 45 15.87 -7.82 -12.34
CA GLU A 45 15.44 -7.83 -13.74
C GLU A 45 14.06 -8.49 -13.95
N GLY A 46 13.15 -8.27 -13.00
CA GLY A 46 11.81 -8.85 -13.02
C GLY A 46 11.73 -10.34 -12.69
N LYS A 47 12.82 -10.95 -12.17
CA LYS A 47 12.87 -12.38 -11.83
C LYS A 47 13.38 -12.57 -10.41
N PHE A 48 12.82 -13.52 -9.66
CA PHE A 48 13.47 -14.02 -8.46
C PHE A 48 14.70 -14.82 -8.87
N VAL A 49 15.84 -14.49 -8.28
CA VAL A 49 17.13 -15.12 -8.56
C VAL A 49 17.60 -15.79 -7.29
N GLY A 50 17.99 -17.06 -7.41
CA GLY A 50 18.57 -17.84 -6.31
C GLY A 50 19.92 -17.27 -5.87
N ILE A 51 20.43 -17.77 -4.75
CA ILE A 51 21.73 -17.36 -4.20
C ILE A 51 22.86 -17.62 -5.21
N ASP A 52 22.72 -18.67 -6.00
CA ASP A 52 23.69 -19.10 -7.02
C ASP A 52 23.54 -18.36 -8.37
N GLY A 53 22.67 -17.35 -8.45
CA GLY A 53 22.42 -16.60 -9.69
C GLY A 53 21.48 -17.28 -10.69
N THR A 54 20.95 -18.46 -10.34
CA THR A 54 20.04 -19.22 -11.19
C THR A 54 18.58 -18.82 -10.98
N ILE A 55 17.73 -19.07 -11.98
CA ILE A 55 16.28 -18.91 -11.83
C ILE A 55 15.72 -20.17 -11.19
N PRO A 56 15.11 -20.08 -9.99
CA PRO A 56 14.56 -21.24 -9.31
C PRO A 56 13.32 -21.81 -10.05
N GLU A 57 13.08 -23.10 -9.85
CA GLU A 57 11.88 -23.77 -10.38
C GLU A 57 10.61 -23.16 -9.80
N GLY A 58 9.53 -23.14 -10.59
CA GLY A 58 8.26 -22.56 -10.17
C GLY A 58 8.21 -21.03 -10.24
N GLN A 59 9.20 -20.38 -10.86
CA GLN A 59 9.23 -18.93 -11.08
C GLN A 59 7.91 -18.38 -11.63
N GLY A 60 7.35 -19.01 -12.66
CA GLY A 60 6.10 -18.57 -13.28
C GLY A 60 4.91 -18.63 -12.32
N ILE A 61 4.87 -19.63 -11.44
CA ILE A 61 3.81 -19.78 -10.44
C ILE A 61 3.92 -18.67 -9.40
N VAL A 62 5.12 -18.41 -8.90
CA VAL A 62 5.37 -17.34 -7.91
C VAL A 62 5.06 -15.96 -8.51
N MET A 63 5.43 -15.74 -9.76
CA MET A 63 5.14 -14.52 -10.50
C MET A 63 3.63 -14.30 -10.70
N ALA A 64 2.91 -15.33 -11.14
CA ALA A 64 1.45 -15.25 -11.28
C ALA A 64 0.78 -14.97 -9.93
N HIS A 65 1.25 -15.61 -8.87
CA HIS A 65 0.72 -15.43 -7.52
C HIS A 65 0.99 -14.03 -6.97
N LEU A 66 2.16 -13.45 -7.26
CA LEU A 66 2.48 -12.07 -6.90
C LEU A 66 1.56 -11.07 -7.63
N ASN A 67 1.38 -11.25 -8.95
CA ASN A 67 0.48 -10.40 -9.74
C ASN A 67 -0.96 -10.47 -9.23
N GLU A 68 -1.46 -11.67 -8.94
CA GLU A 68 -2.81 -11.86 -8.40
C GLU A 68 -2.98 -11.16 -7.05
N CYS A 69 -1.95 -11.12 -6.19
CA CYS A 69 -2.02 -10.36 -4.95
C CYS A 69 -2.08 -8.84 -5.20
N HIS A 70 -1.37 -8.33 -6.21
CA HIS A 70 -1.44 -6.92 -6.60
C HIS A 70 -2.82 -6.56 -7.15
N GLU A 71 -3.38 -7.40 -8.03
CA GLU A 71 -4.73 -7.22 -8.58
C GLU A 71 -5.80 -7.23 -7.48
N LEU A 72 -5.72 -8.16 -6.53
CA LEU A 72 -6.62 -8.21 -5.38
C LEU A 72 -6.51 -6.97 -4.50
N LEU A 73 -5.30 -6.47 -4.27
CA LEU A 73 -5.08 -5.28 -3.46
C LEU A 73 -5.64 -4.02 -4.13
N GLU A 74 -5.47 -3.89 -5.45
CA GLU A 74 -6.00 -2.75 -6.21
C GLU A 74 -7.52 -2.79 -6.26
N MET A 75 -8.11 -3.95 -6.52
CA MET A 75 -9.57 -4.14 -6.50
C MET A 75 -10.17 -3.79 -5.13
N LEU A 76 -9.50 -4.18 -4.04
CA LEU A 76 -9.92 -3.83 -2.69
C LEU A 76 -9.82 -2.32 -2.43
N LYS A 77 -8.75 -1.67 -2.89
CA LYS A 77 -8.60 -0.22 -2.79
C LYS A 77 -9.69 0.52 -3.55
N GLU A 78 -9.93 0.18 -4.82
CA GLU A 78 -11.00 0.79 -5.62
C GLU A 78 -12.37 0.63 -4.93
N SER A 79 -12.65 -0.54 -4.35
CA SER A 79 -13.90 -0.76 -3.61
C SER A 79 -14.02 0.06 -2.30
N MET A 80 -12.92 0.58 -1.77
CA MET A 80 -12.85 1.37 -0.53
C MET A 80 -12.71 2.87 -0.79
N ASP A 81 -12.03 3.28 -1.88
CA ASP A 81 -11.84 4.69 -2.27
C ASP A 81 -13.15 5.36 -2.69
N ASP A 82 -14.12 4.60 -3.21
CA ASP A 82 -15.50 5.08 -3.41
C ASP A 82 -16.16 5.59 -2.10
N ALA A 83 -15.54 5.39 -0.94
CA ALA A 83 -16.01 5.87 0.36
C ALA A 83 -15.20 7.02 1.00
N GLU A 84 -14.06 7.47 0.43
CA GLU A 84 -13.10 8.39 1.10
C GLU A 84 -12.88 9.75 0.41
N GLU A 85 -13.90 10.36 -0.22
CA GLU A 85 -13.79 11.72 -0.79
C GLU A 85 -13.86 12.88 0.26
N ASP A 86 -13.50 12.68 1.54
CA ASP A 86 -13.81 13.66 2.61
C ASP A 86 -12.66 14.05 3.56
N ASP A 87 -11.39 14.02 3.12
CA ASP A 87 -10.24 14.48 3.94
C ASP A 87 -9.48 15.68 3.33
N TYR A 88 -10.18 16.62 2.70
CA TYR A 88 -9.65 17.96 2.40
C TYR A 88 -9.79 18.87 3.64
N ILE A 89 -8.97 18.65 4.67
CA ILE A 89 -8.66 19.71 5.64
C ILE A 89 -7.46 20.48 5.10
N ASP A 90 -7.70 21.43 4.20
CA ASP A 90 -6.77 22.55 3.97
C ASP A 90 -7.07 23.61 5.04
N GLY A 91 -6.68 23.29 6.27
CA GLY A 91 -6.78 24.14 7.43
C GLY A 91 -5.49 24.91 7.63
N ASP A 92 -5.21 25.88 6.76
CA ASP A 92 -4.11 26.84 6.92
C ASP A 92 -4.52 28.24 6.41
N GLU A 93 -5.54 28.86 7.01
CA GLU A 93 -5.68 30.33 7.02
C GLU A 93 -5.53 30.83 8.46
N TYR A 94 -4.29 30.79 8.96
CA TYR A 94 -3.90 31.52 10.16
C TYR A 94 -3.57 32.96 9.74
N ASP A 95 -4.59 33.82 9.64
CA ASP A 95 -4.41 35.27 9.62
C ASP A 95 -3.77 35.70 10.95
N PHE A 96 -2.44 35.83 10.93
CA PHE A 96 -1.70 36.53 11.97
C PHE A 96 -1.95 38.04 11.75
N ASP A 97 -3.06 38.54 12.29
CA ASP A 97 -3.34 39.96 12.41
C ASP A 97 -2.28 40.55 13.36
N ASP A 98 -1.21 41.11 12.79
CA ASP A 98 -0.14 41.80 13.51
C ASP A 98 -0.67 43.16 14.00
N PRO A 99 -0.90 43.35 15.31
CA PRO A 99 -1.33 44.63 15.84
C PRO A 99 -0.08 45.38 16.31
N SER A 100 0.64 46.02 15.39
CA SER A 100 1.75 46.88 15.80
C SER A 100 1.96 48.06 14.85
N SER A 101 1.25 49.16 15.11
CA SER A 101 1.86 50.44 15.52
C SER A 101 0.86 51.61 15.46
N GLU A 102 0.17 51.84 16.58
CA GLU A 102 -0.19 53.21 16.98
C GLU A 102 0.93 53.78 17.86
N GLU A 103 1.01 55.12 17.88
CA GLU A 103 1.87 55.99 18.72
C GLU A 103 3.33 56.18 18.21
N GLU A 104 3.90 57.38 18.09
CA GLU A 104 3.52 58.73 18.53
C GLU A 104 4.47 59.80 17.92
N GLN A 105 3.97 61.04 17.84
CA GLN A 105 4.67 62.32 18.05
C GLN A 105 5.87 62.72 17.16
N GLN A 106 5.68 63.75 16.32
CA GLN A 106 6.15 65.13 16.58
C GLN A 106 5.54 66.11 15.56
#